data_AF-A0A418BAG2-F1
#
_entry.id   AF-A0A418BAG2-F1
#
_cell.length_a   1.000
_cell.length_b   1.000
_cell.length_c   1.000
_cell.angle_alpha   90.00
_cell.angle_beta   90.00
_cell.angle_gamma   90.00
#
_symmetry.space_group_name_H-M   'P 1'
#
loop_
_entity.id
_entity.type
_entity.pdbx_description
1 polymer ?
#
loop_
_entity_poly.entity_id
_entity_poly.type
_entity_poly.pdbx_seq_one_letter_code
_entity_poly.pdbx_strand_id
1 'polypeptide(L)'
;YNSHTFTFSNFCLNSDYFVVAYVVAVVLDEKNSMVYSRIMYDWNGEGQNPWMQVQIMAIQFRWLWINCLLVKAAKVFVNFVSMARYTGSNAVVGFLNFSSVTYIYLGTIFLMQRTPYIEYGNTDRAALESTAANLDGIRIDVFNSWYIRSFPSMMVVMVVNLMGMLALDRVLNRHKWRRLARNSLGRQAMFNSSSILCEMCYAFQDVAGYENQAVIIQTRALCTVQWFLMCHTLCFGLPESPMRVRAMLTSDGGGRGKRSNLATTIKVATHRAFAAGQAIAFKSKGSSYGVEDRSIQPTESDSGGTSTTRAMRDLCMVAQDGDGIIHLYDARKLEVNAMAFEVKILSDSRFTIA
;
A
#
# COMPACT_ATOMS: atom_id res chain seq x y z
N TYR A 1 0.39 -24.76 -6.54
CA TYR A 1 0.94 -24.29 -5.26
C TYR A 1 0.46 -22.87 -5.00
N ASN A 2 -0.06 -22.58 -3.80
CA ASN A 2 -0.59 -21.27 -3.44
C ASN A 2 0.53 -20.36 -2.91
N SER A 3 0.59 -19.10 -3.36
CA SER A 3 1.66 -18.16 -2.99
C SER A 3 1.44 -17.42 -1.65
N HIS A 4 0.28 -17.61 -0.99
CA HIS A 4 -0.12 -16.99 0.30
C HIS A 4 0.28 -15.51 0.47
N THR A 5 0.32 -14.75 -0.65
CA THR A 5 0.97 -13.45 -0.69
C THR A 5 0.13 -12.34 -0.06
N PHE A 6 -1.18 -12.41 -0.26
CA PHE A 6 -2.15 -11.47 0.28
C PHE A 6 -3.20 -12.22 1.11
N THR A 7 -3.50 -11.69 2.29
CA THR A 7 -4.74 -12.02 2.98
C THR A 7 -5.90 -11.30 2.30
N PHE A 8 -7.10 -11.84 2.42
CA PHE A 8 -8.29 -11.25 1.79
C PHE A 8 -8.49 -9.78 2.21
N SER A 9 -8.36 -9.47 3.50
CA SER A 9 -8.47 -8.11 4.03
C SER A 9 -7.43 -7.17 3.42
N ASN A 10 -6.18 -7.62 3.30
CA ASN A 10 -5.10 -6.81 2.74
C ASN A 10 -5.36 -6.49 1.25
N PHE A 11 -5.85 -7.47 0.49
CA PHE A 11 -6.21 -7.29 -0.91
C PHE A 11 -7.34 -6.24 -1.08
N CYS A 12 -8.44 -6.39 -0.33
CA CYS A 12 -9.60 -5.51 -0.45
C CYS A 12 -9.31 -4.07 0.01
N LEU A 13 -8.59 -3.90 1.12
CA LEU A 13 -8.30 -2.57 1.69
C LEU A 13 -7.24 -1.80 0.90
N ASN A 14 -6.32 -2.50 0.24
CA ASN A 14 -5.32 -1.86 -0.62
C ASN A 14 -5.80 -1.59 -2.04
N SER A 15 -6.75 -2.36 -2.57
CA SER A 15 -7.23 -2.19 -3.94
C SER A 15 -8.08 -0.92 -4.07
N ASP A 16 -7.72 -0.05 -5.02
CA ASP A 16 -8.44 1.20 -5.28
C ASP A 16 -9.86 0.94 -5.76
N TYR A 17 -10.05 -0.08 -6.62
CA TYR A 17 -11.36 -0.46 -7.13
C TYR A 17 -12.32 -0.89 -6.02
N PHE A 18 -11.84 -1.73 -5.08
CA PHE A 18 -12.68 -2.19 -3.97
C PHE A 18 -13.03 -1.03 -3.05
N VAL A 19 -12.06 -0.21 -2.65
CA VAL A 19 -12.33 0.94 -1.77
C VAL A 19 -13.33 1.90 -2.41
N VAL A 20 -13.16 2.26 -3.68
CA VAL A 20 -14.09 3.17 -4.38
C VAL A 20 -15.48 2.55 -4.51
N ALA A 21 -15.58 1.30 -4.94
CA ALA A 21 -16.88 0.62 -5.10
C ALA A 21 -17.64 0.52 -3.76
N TYR A 22 -16.96 0.17 -2.67
CA TYR A 22 -17.57 0.12 -1.35
C TYR A 22 -17.96 1.52 -0.85
N VAL A 23 -17.14 2.55 -1.05
CA VAL A 23 -17.54 3.91 -0.67
C VAL A 23 -18.77 4.38 -1.42
N VAL A 24 -18.86 4.11 -2.73
CA VAL A 24 -20.06 4.44 -3.51
C VAL A 24 -21.29 3.73 -2.93
N ALA A 25 -21.19 2.44 -2.61
CA ALA A 25 -22.29 1.71 -1.99
C ALA A 25 -22.68 2.30 -0.62
N VAL A 26 -21.70 2.68 0.20
CA VAL A 26 -21.96 3.30 1.51
C VAL A 26 -22.65 4.66 1.36
N VAL A 27 -22.17 5.52 0.46
CA VAL A 27 -22.77 6.84 0.23
C VAL A 27 -24.19 6.73 -0.32
N LEU A 28 -24.48 5.79 -1.21
CA LEU A 28 -25.82 5.57 -1.76
C LEU A 28 -26.82 5.07 -0.70
N ASP A 29 -26.38 4.22 0.22
CA ASP A 29 -27.23 3.68 1.29
C ASP A 29 -27.23 4.53 2.58
N GLU A 30 -26.42 5.60 2.62
CA GLU A 30 -26.17 6.38 3.83
C GLU A 30 -27.45 6.95 4.44
N LYS A 31 -28.38 7.43 3.60
CA LYS A 31 -29.67 7.97 4.05
C LYS A 31 -30.51 6.93 4.80
N ASN A 32 -30.67 5.74 4.23
CA ASN A 32 -31.49 4.67 4.81
C ASN A 32 -30.85 4.13 6.08
N SER A 33 -29.53 3.88 6.02
CA SER A 33 -28.71 3.46 7.15
C SER A 33 -28.82 4.40 8.34
N MET A 34 -28.77 5.72 8.09
CA MET A 34 -28.89 6.75 9.12
C MET A 34 -30.25 6.71 9.81
N VAL A 35 -31.34 6.74 9.04
CA VAL A 35 -32.70 6.72 9.60
C VAL A 35 -32.92 5.46 10.44
N TYR A 36 -32.53 4.30 9.93
CA TYR A 36 -32.63 3.03 10.65
C TYR A 36 -31.85 3.05 11.96
N SER A 37 -30.56 3.42 11.91
CA SER A 37 -29.70 3.38 13.10
C SER A 37 -30.18 4.29 14.23
N ARG A 38 -30.80 5.43 13.88
CA ARG A 38 -31.35 6.40 14.85
C ARG A 38 -32.61 5.91 15.53
N ILE A 39 -33.57 5.41 14.75
CA ILE A 39 -34.84 4.87 15.29
C ILE A 39 -34.55 3.66 16.19
N MET A 40 -33.68 2.76 15.73
CA MET A 40 -33.31 1.58 16.53
C MET A 40 -32.52 1.94 17.78
N TYR A 41 -31.67 2.96 17.74
CA TYR A 41 -30.94 3.43 18.92
C TYR A 41 -31.90 3.98 19.98
N ASP A 42 -32.90 4.75 19.57
CA ASP A 42 -33.91 5.32 20.45
C ASP A 42 -34.78 4.24 21.09
N TRP A 43 -35.32 3.33 20.27
CA TRP A 43 -36.09 2.18 20.73
C TRP A 43 -35.30 1.29 21.69
N ASN A 44 -34.02 1.07 21.41
CA ASN A 44 -33.16 0.26 22.27
C ASN A 44 -32.74 0.98 23.56
N GLY A 45 -32.92 2.30 23.64
CA GLY A 45 -32.73 3.05 24.89
C GLY A 45 -33.69 2.57 25.98
N GLU A 46 -34.92 2.23 25.59
CA GLU A 46 -35.95 1.70 26.50
C GLU A 46 -35.79 0.19 26.75
N GLY A 47 -35.50 -0.58 25.69
CA GLY A 47 -35.41 -2.04 25.75
C GLY A 47 -34.07 -2.62 26.25
N GLN A 48 -33.00 -1.83 26.26
CA GLN A 48 -31.63 -2.20 26.67
C GLN A 48 -31.10 -3.53 26.12
N ASN A 49 -31.43 -3.89 24.87
CA ASN A 49 -30.94 -5.12 24.26
C ASN A 49 -29.50 -4.94 23.73
N PRO A 50 -28.50 -5.70 24.22
CA PRO A 50 -27.12 -5.57 23.78
C PRO A 50 -26.93 -6.02 22.31
N TRP A 51 -27.76 -6.93 21.81
CA TRP A 51 -27.66 -7.41 20.43
C TRP A 51 -27.98 -6.32 19.40
N MET A 52 -28.97 -5.48 19.71
CA MET A 52 -29.32 -4.34 18.87
C MET A 52 -28.17 -3.33 18.81
N GLN A 53 -27.43 -3.13 19.90
CA GLN A 53 -26.24 -2.26 19.90
C GLN A 53 -25.16 -2.80 18.94
N VAL A 54 -24.90 -4.11 18.96
CA VAL A 54 -23.94 -4.74 18.03
C VAL A 54 -24.38 -4.56 16.57
N GLN A 55 -25.67 -4.70 16.27
CA GLN A 55 -26.19 -4.47 14.93
C GLN A 55 -26.00 -3.03 14.46
N ILE A 56 -26.27 -2.05 15.33
CA ILE A 56 -26.04 -0.63 15.04
C ILE A 56 -24.55 -0.38 14.80
N MET A 57 -23.66 -0.92 15.63
CA MET A 57 -22.20 -0.81 15.46
C MET A 57 -21.74 -1.43 14.14
N ALA A 58 -22.28 -2.59 13.76
CA ALA A 58 -21.97 -3.26 12.48
C ALA A 58 -22.42 -2.43 11.27
N ILE A 59 -23.56 -1.76 11.37
CA ILE A 59 -24.02 -0.81 10.34
C ILE A 59 -23.03 0.36 10.21
N GLN A 60 -22.53 0.90 11.33
CA GLN A 60 -21.57 2.02 11.31
C GLN A 60 -20.15 1.63 10.90
N PHE A 61 -19.79 0.35 11.03
CA PHE A 61 -18.50 -0.17 10.58
C PHE A 61 -18.21 0.12 9.10
N ARG A 62 -19.25 0.27 8.28
CA ARG A 62 -19.15 0.62 6.86
C ARG A 62 -18.39 1.91 6.57
N TRP A 63 -18.36 2.85 7.52
CA TRP A 63 -17.59 4.09 7.40
C TRP A 63 -16.08 3.89 7.41
N LEU A 64 -15.60 2.68 7.74
CA LEU A 64 -14.23 2.26 7.50
C LEU A 64 -13.78 2.53 6.06
N TRP A 65 -14.64 2.29 5.07
CA TRP A 65 -14.31 2.46 3.66
C TRP A 65 -14.07 3.93 3.32
N ILE A 66 -14.83 4.84 3.94
CA ILE A 66 -14.65 6.29 3.80
C ILE A 66 -13.29 6.70 4.37
N ASN A 67 -12.92 6.19 5.56
CA ASN A 67 -11.59 6.41 6.12
C ASN A 67 -10.47 5.94 5.18
N CYS A 68 -10.62 4.75 4.60
CA CYS A 68 -9.63 4.20 3.66
C CYS A 68 -9.50 5.09 2.42
N LEU A 69 -10.62 5.55 1.85
CA LEU A 69 -10.63 6.48 0.71
C LEU A 69 -9.98 7.81 1.07
N LEU A 70 -10.23 8.36 2.26
CA LEU A 70 -9.62 9.61 2.71
C LEU A 70 -8.09 9.51 2.79
N VAL A 71 -7.53 8.43 3.33
CA VAL A 71 -6.07 8.23 3.36
C VAL A 71 -5.53 8.10 1.93
N LYS A 72 -6.18 7.31 1.07
CA LYS A 72 -5.77 7.13 -0.34
C LYS A 72 -5.81 8.46 -1.11
N ALA A 73 -6.90 9.20 -1.01
CA ALA A 73 -7.08 10.50 -1.64
C ALA A 73 -6.04 11.51 -1.13
N ALA A 74 -5.80 11.56 0.19
CA ALA A 74 -4.76 12.39 0.77
C ALA A 74 -3.37 12.00 0.22
N LYS A 75 -3.09 10.71 0.07
CA LYS A 75 -1.81 10.22 -0.45
C LYS A 75 -1.59 10.63 -1.90
N VAL A 76 -2.60 10.46 -2.75
CA VAL A 76 -2.57 10.91 -4.16
C VAL A 76 -2.43 12.42 -4.24
N PHE A 77 -3.21 13.17 -3.46
CA PHE A 77 -3.18 14.62 -3.42
C PHE A 77 -1.82 15.17 -3.00
N VAL A 78 -1.26 14.64 -1.90
CA VAL A 78 0.07 15.04 -1.41
C VAL A 78 1.15 14.69 -2.42
N ASN A 79 1.06 13.55 -3.11
CA ASN A 79 2.01 13.21 -4.17
C ASN A 79 1.93 14.21 -5.34
N PHE A 80 0.71 14.55 -5.77
CA PHE A 80 0.47 15.54 -6.81
C PHE A 80 1.01 16.92 -6.43
N VAL A 81 0.72 17.40 -5.21
CA VAL A 81 1.17 18.73 -4.74
C VAL A 81 2.68 18.77 -4.50
N SER A 82 3.27 17.70 -3.97
CA SER A 82 4.68 17.69 -3.57
C SER A 82 5.66 17.68 -4.74
N MET A 83 5.22 17.39 -5.98
CA MET A 83 6.07 17.29 -7.18
C MET A 83 7.39 16.55 -6.90
N ALA A 84 7.28 15.44 -6.15
CA ALA A 84 8.43 14.66 -5.72
C ALA A 84 9.15 14.10 -6.96
N ARG A 85 10.49 14.20 -6.99
CA ARG A 85 11.28 13.70 -8.14
C ARG A 85 11.74 12.25 -7.99
N TYR A 86 11.81 11.75 -6.76
CA TYR A 86 12.34 10.42 -6.45
C TYR A 86 11.53 9.74 -5.37
N THR A 87 11.46 8.41 -5.45
CA THR A 87 10.79 7.58 -4.46
C THR A 87 11.45 7.72 -3.09
N GLY A 88 10.63 7.95 -2.05
CA GLY A 88 11.09 8.10 -0.66
C GLY A 88 11.55 9.51 -0.27
N SER A 89 11.42 10.50 -1.15
CA SER A 89 11.69 11.91 -0.81
C SER A 89 10.55 12.57 -0.02
N ASN A 90 9.30 12.16 -0.24
CA ASN A 90 8.13 12.75 0.40
C ASN A 90 7.78 12.01 1.71
N ALA A 91 8.17 12.60 2.85
CA ALA A 91 7.88 12.05 4.17
C ALA A 91 6.38 11.98 4.49
N VAL A 92 5.58 12.90 3.96
CA VAL A 92 4.12 12.97 4.21
C VAL A 92 3.41 11.81 3.53
N VAL A 93 3.76 11.49 2.27
CA VAL A 93 3.25 10.28 1.60
C VAL A 93 3.63 9.02 2.37
N GLY A 94 4.82 8.99 2.98
CA GLY A 94 5.23 7.88 3.85
C GLY A 94 4.47 7.80 5.17
N PHE A 95 3.94 8.91 5.68
CA PHE A 95 3.11 8.96 6.90
C PHE A 95 1.70 8.41 6.66
N LEU A 96 1.16 8.60 5.45
CA LEU A 96 -0.19 8.14 5.05
C LEU A 96 -0.24 6.64 4.72
N ASN A 97 0.36 5.79 5.58
CA ASN A 97 0.32 4.34 5.44
C ASN A 97 0.15 3.68 6.81
N PHE A 98 -0.53 2.53 6.82
CA PHE A 98 -0.68 1.62 7.93
C PHE A 98 0.27 0.42 7.78
N SER A 99 0.81 -0.03 8.90
CA SER A 99 1.71 -1.18 8.96
C SER A 99 0.98 -2.52 9.00
N SER A 100 -0.28 -2.51 9.43
CA SER A 100 -1.16 -3.67 9.54
C SER A 100 -2.63 -3.26 9.55
N VAL A 101 -3.49 -4.22 9.17
CA VAL A 101 -4.95 -4.08 9.10
C VAL A 101 -5.57 -3.74 10.47
N THR A 102 -4.95 -4.17 11.57
CA THR A 102 -5.47 -3.96 12.94
C THR A 102 -5.70 -2.48 13.25
N TYR A 103 -4.81 -1.59 12.82
CA TYR A 103 -4.94 -0.14 13.10
C TYR A 103 -6.13 0.49 12.36
N ILE A 104 -6.45 -0.02 11.16
CA ILE A 104 -7.63 0.40 10.41
C ILE A 104 -8.88 0.02 11.19
N TYR A 105 -8.97 -1.22 11.70
CA TYR A 105 -10.10 -1.67 12.50
C TYR A 105 -10.19 -0.96 13.86
N LEU A 106 -9.08 -0.74 14.56
CA LEU A 106 -9.09 0.04 15.81
C LEU A 106 -9.60 1.47 15.58
N GLY A 107 -9.24 2.09 14.45
CA GLY A 107 -9.76 3.40 14.05
C GLY A 107 -11.28 3.41 13.85
N THR A 108 -11.91 2.30 13.52
CA THR A 108 -13.38 2.25 13.35
C THR A 108 -14.16 2.22 14.65
N ILE A 109 -13.53 1.89 15.77
CA ILE A 109 -14.23 1.82 17.06
C ILE A 109 -14.87 3.18 17.40
N PHE A 110 -14.18 4.27 17.09
CA PHE A 110 -14.76 5.62 17.24
C PHE A 110 -15.92 5.89 16.27
N LEU A 111 -15.86 5.36 15.05
CA LEU A 111 -16.94 5.49 14.07
C LEU A 111 -18.18 4.70 14.46
N MET A 112 -18.02 3.60 15.21
CA MET A 112 -19.15 2.85 15.76
C MET A 112 -19.99 3.69 16.73
N GLN A 113 -19.40 4.72 17.36
CA GLN A 113 -20.10 5.67 18.25
C GLN A 113 -20.76 6.84 17.50
N ARG A 114 -20.94 6.73 16.18
CA ARG A 114 -21.59 7.74 15.34
C ARG A 114 -23.02 8.09 15.80
N THR A 115 -23.88 7.08 15.94
CA THR A 115 -25.29 7.31 16.28
C THR A 115 -25.46 8.04 17.61
N PRO A 116 -24.82 7.60 18.72
CA PRO A 116 -24.96 8.32 19.98
C PRO A 116 -24.39 9.74 19.90
N TYR A 117 -23.33 9.97 19.12
CA TYR A 117 -22.80 11.32 18.90
C TYR A 117 -23.81 12.24 18.21
N ILE A 118 -24.46 11.76 17.14
CA ILE A 118 -25.44 12.54 16.38
C ILE A 118 -26.67 12.85 17.23
N GLU A 119 -27.18 11.87 17.99
CA GLU A 119 -28.35 12.07 18.85
C GLU A 119 -28.05 12.96 20.06
N TYR A 120 -26.83 12.90 20.61
CA TYR A 120 -26.42 13.83 21.66
C TYR A 120 -26.47 15.29 21.19
N GLY A 121 -26.08 15.54 19.93
CA GLY A 121 -26.14 16.87 19.32
C GLY A 121 -27.54 17.29 18.82
N ASN A 122 -28.51 16.38 18.84
CA ASN A 122 -29.84 16.61 18.29
C ASN A 122 -30.80 17.13 19.37
N THR A 123 -31.15 18.40 19.30
CA THR A 123 -32.04 19.05 20.28
C THR A 123 -33.52 18.99 19.91
N ASP A 124 -33.83 18.79 18.63
CA ASP A 124 -35.20 18.79 18.12
C ASP A 124 -35.56 17.45 17.48
N ARG A 125 -36.71 16.90 17.90
CA ARG A 125 -37.33 15.69 17.32
C ARG A 125 -38.84 15.93 17.24
N ALA A 126 -39.40 15.73 16.05
CA ALA A 126 -40.83 15.75 15.84
C ALA A 126 -41.23 14.41 15.19
N ALA A 127 -41.97 13.58 15.91
CA ALA A 127 -42.60 12.40 15.35
C ALA A 127 -43.88 12.81 14.63
N LEU A 128 -44.03 12.40 13.36
CA LEU A 128 -45.22 12.66 12.56
C LEU A 128 -46.04 11.38 12.45
N GLU A 129 -47.29 11.40 12.89
CA GLU A 129 -48.25 10.35 12.56
C GLU A 129 -48.90 10.62 11.21
N SER A 130 -48.87 9.63 10.34
CA SER A 130 -49.34 9.68 8.94
C SER A 130 -50.81 10.07 8.77
N THR A 131 -51.62 10.04 9.84
CA THR A 131 -53.07 10.20 9.79
C THR A 131 -53.62 11.42 10.51
N ALA A 132 -52.83 12.11 11.35
CA ALA A 132 -53.37 13.10 12.30
C ALA A 132 -52.76 14.52 12.21
N ALA A 133 -51.58 14.69 11.62
CA ALA A 133 -50.85 15.96 11.67
C ALA A 133 -50.91 16.75 10.35
N ASN A 134 -51.38 18.00 10.42
CA ASN A 134 -51.25 18.96 9.33
C ASN A 134 -49.79 19.43 9.21
N LEU A 135 -49.14 19.14 8.08
CA LEU A 135 -47.73 19.44 7.82
C LEU A 135 -47.45 20.94 7.67
N ASP A 136 -48.46 21.76 7.35
CA ASP A 136 -48.29 23.20 7.08
C ASP A 136 -47.84 24.02 8.30
N GLY A 137 -48.04 23.49 9.52
CA GLY A 137 -47.62 24.15 10.76
C GLY A 137 -46.20 23.80 11.22
N ILE A 138 -45.58 22.76 10.64
CA ILE A 138 -44.30 22.22 11.12
C ILE A 138 -43.18 22.74 10.22
N ARG A 139 -42.54 23.83 10.67
CA ARG A 139 -41.38 24.39 10.00
C ARG A 139 -40.11 23.74 10.55
N ILE A 140 -39.45 22.94 9.72
CA ILE A 140 -38.12 22.41 10.03
C ILE A 140 -37.10 23.43 9.56
N ASP A 141 -36.43 24.09 10.49
CA ASP A 141 -35.28 24.91 10.14
C ASP A 141 -34.12 23.99 9.73
N VAL A 142 -33.73 24.10 8.47
CA VAL A 142 -32.66 23.29 7.87
C VAL A 142 -31.34 23.48 8.62
N PHE A 143 -31.08 24.68 9.18
CA PHE A 143 -29.88 24.96 9.96
C PHE A 143 -29.89 24.31 11.35
N ASN A 144 -31.08 24.07 11.92
CA ASN A 144 -31.25 23.32 13.16
C ASN A 144 -31.32 21.81 12.93
N SER A 145 -31.28 21.34 11.68
CA SER A 145 -31.25 19.93 11.36
C SER A 145 -29.95 19.27 11.84
N TRP A 146 -30.07 18.07 12.39
CA TRP A 146 -28.95 17.18 12.73
C TRP A 146 -27.94 17.02 11.58
N TYR A 147 -28.38 17.13 10.32
CA TYR A 147 -27.51 16.99 9.15
C TYR A 147 -26.49 18.15 9.05
N ILE A 148 -26.94 19.39 9.21
CA ILE A 148 -26.05 20.56 9.11
C ILE A 148 -25.24 20.76 10.40
N ARG A 149 -25.82 20.44 11.55
CA ARG A 149 -25.18 20.67 12.84
C ARG A 149 -24.14 19.60 13.21
N SER A 150 -24.49 18.32 13.08
CA SER A 150 -23.68 17.22 13.63
C SER A 150 -22.73 16.61 12.60
N PHE A 151 -23.02 16.71 11.31
CA PHE A 151 -22.20 16.07 10.28
C PHE A 151 -20.82 16.73 10.11
N PRO A 152 -20.68 18.07 10.05
CA PRO A 152 -19.36 18.71 9.95
C PRO A 152 -18.46 18.41 11.15
N SER A 153 -19.00 18.48 12.37
CA SER A 153 -18.23 18.17 13.57
C SER A 153 -17.82 16.69 13.62
N MET A 154 -18.69 15.79 13.17
CA MET A 154 -18.37 14.37 13.04
C MET A 154 -17.26 14.13 12.00
N MET A 155 -17.26 14.83 10.86
CA MET A 155 -16.20 14.74 9.86
C MET A 155 -14.85 15.17 10.46
N VAL A 156 -14.82 16.23 11.27
CA VAL A 156 -13.60 16.67 11.97
C VAL A 156 -13.11 15.59 12.94
N VAL A 157 -14.00 15.02 13.76
CA VAL A 157 -13.64 13.93 14.69
C VAL A 157 -13.10 12.72 13.94
N MET A 158 -13.71 12.36 12.81
CA MET A 158 -13.26 11.27 11.95
C MET A 158 -11.83 11.51 11.43
N VAL A 159 -11.54 12.71 10.91
CA VAL A 159 -10.19 13.06 10.43
C VAL A 159 -9.18 13.06 11.57
N VAL A 160 -9.52 13.63 12.73
CA VAL A 160 -8.64 13.64 13.90
C VAL A 160 -8.33 12.22 14.37
N ASN A 161 -9.35 11.36 14.46
CA ASN A 161 -9.18 9.95 14.83
C ASN A 161 -8.29 9.21 13.82
N LEU A 162 -8.51 9.42 12.52
CA LEU A 162 -7.70 8.83 11.46
C LEU A 162 -6.23 9.25 11.55
N MET A 163 -5.97 10.55 11.74
CA MET A 163 -4.62 11.08 11.94
C MET A 163 -3.97 10.55 13.23
N GLY A 164 -4.76 10.42 14.31
CA GLY A 164 -4.32 9.82 15.56
C GLY A 164 -3.88 8.37 15.39
N MET A 165 -4.66 7.56 14.66
CA MET A 165 -4.31 6.15 14.40
C MET A 165 -3.09 6.00 13.50
N LEU A 166 -2.95 6.84 12.46
CA LEU A 166 -1.75 6.87 11.62
C LEU A 166 -0.51 7.25 12.45
N ALA A 167 -0.63 8.26 13.31
CA ALA A 167 0.45 8.66 14.21
C ALA A 167 0.82 7.55 15.20
N LEU A 168 -0.18 6.92 15.81
CA LEU A 168 0.02 5.81 16.74
C LEU A 168 0.78 4.65 16.08
N ASP A 169 0.32 4.20 14.91
CA ASP A 169 0.99 3.13 14.17
C ASP A 169 2.42 3.53 13.77
N ARG A 170 2.61 4.78 13.33
CA ARG A 170 3.95 5.28 12.98
C ARG A 170 4.90 5.28 14.17
N VAL A 171 4.41 5.58 15.37
CA VAL A 171 5.19 5.65 16.62
C VAL A 171 5.48 4.26 17.19
N LEU A 172 4.49 3.38 17.25
CA LEU A 172 4.66 2.04 17.80
C LEU A 172 5.53 1.17 16.88
N ASN A 173 5.35 1.27 15.56
CA ASN A 173 6.06 0.45 14.58
C ASN A 173 7.27 1.15 13.94
N ARG A 174 7.91 2.10 14.64
CA ARG A 174 9.05 2.90 14.12
C ARG A 174 10.16 2.05 13.51
N HIS A 175 10.51 0.92 14.12
CA HIS A 175 11.56 0.03 13.62
C HIS A 175 11.19 -0.63 12.28
N LYS A 176 9.95 -1.12 12.17
CA LYS A 176 9.41 -1.71 10.93
C LYS A 176 9.42 -0.68 9.79
N TRP A 177 8.95 0.53 10.08
CA TRP A 177 8.93 1.63 9.09
C TRP A 177 10.32 2.04 8.61
N ARG A 178 11.32 2.07 9.51
CA ARG A 178 12.72 2.34 9.13
C ARG A 178 13.27 1.25 8.22
N ARG A 179 13.00 -0.03 8.53
CA ARG A 179 13.43 -1.17 7.69
C ARG A 179 12.76 -1.11 6.31
N LEU A 180 11.46 -0.85 6.27
CA LEU A 180 10.70 -0.77 5.03
C LEU A 180 11.17 0.37 4.12
N ALA A 181 11.49 1.54 4.69
CA ALA A 181 12.00 2.68 3.93
C ALA A 181 13.41 2.45 3.33
N ARG A 182 14.18 1.50 3.87
CA ARG A 182 15.51 1.13 3.38
C ARG A 182 15.47 0.11 2.25
N ASN A 183 14.40 -0.69 2.15
CA ASN A 183 14.20 -1.64 1.07
C ASN A 183 13.50 -1.01 -0.15
N SER A 184 13.90 -1.38 -1.36
CA SER A 184 13.34 -0.87 -2.62
C SER A 184 11.87 -1.25 -2.82
N LEU A 185 11.51 -2.52 -2.64
CA LEU A 185 10.11 -2.95 -2.75
C LEU A 185 9.21 -2.22 -1.73
N GLY A 186 9.69 -2.11 -0.48
CA GLY A 186 8.98 -1.38 0.56
C GLY A 186 8.75 0.09 0.22
N ARG A 187 9.72 0.74 -0.44
CA ARG A 187 9.58 2.11 -0.94
C ARG A 187 8.59 2.24 -2.08
N GLN A 188 8.58 1.29 -3.01
CA GLN A 188 7.63 1.28 -4.12
C GLN A 188 6.19 1.19 -3.58
N ALA A 189 5.93 0.28 -2.63
CA ALA A 189 4.62 0.16 -1.99
C ALA A 189 4.26 1.37 -1.10
N MET A 190 5.23 1.95 -0.39
CA MET A 190 4.95 3.03 0.57
C MET A 190 4.86 4.42 -0.07
N PHE A 191 5.71 4.72 -1.04
CA PHE A 191 5.86 6.08 -1.61
C PHE A 191 5.46 6.20 -3.06
N ASN A 192 5.39 5.10 -3.81
CA ASN A 192 5.18 5.12 -5.25
C ASN A 192 3.86 4.49 -5.70
N SER A 193 2.96 4.23 -4.74
CA SER A 193 1.63 3.72 -5.03
C SER A 193 0.58 4.31 -4.08
N SER A 194 -0.69 4.23 -4.48
CA SER A 194 -1.86 4.55 -3.65
C SER A 194 -2.16 3.50 -2.57
N SER A 195 -1.38 2.42 -2.47
CA SER A 195 -1.53 1.40 -1.42
C SER A 195 -1.41 2.03 -0.04
N ILE A 196 -2.27 1.67 0.91
CA ILE A 196 -2.26 2.24 2.27
C ILE A 196 -1.72 1.26 3.31
N LEU A 197 -1.81 -0.04 3.08
CA LEU A 197 -1.25 -1.08 3.93
C LEU A 197 0.10 -1.54 3.38
N CYS A 198 1.10 -1.49 4.24
CA CYS A 198 2.46 -1.93 3.97
C CYS A 198 2.75 -3.31 4.57
N GLU A 199 1.75 -4.18 4.61
CA GLU A 199 1.86 -5.57 5.04
C GLU A 199 2.00 -6.45 3.79
N MET A 200 3.19 -6.53 3.22
CA MET A 200 3.52 -7.49 2.15
C MET A 200 4.39 -8.62 2.73
N CYS A 201 4.72 -9.64 1.93
CA CYS A 201 5.59 -10.75 2.31
C CYS A 201 7.06 -10.34 2.56
N TYR A 202 7.31 -9.48 3.54
CA TYR A 202 8.64 -9.02 3.88
C TYR A 202 9.32 -10.01 4.83
N ALA A 203 10.20 -10.87 4.30
CA ALA A 203 11.17 -11.59 5.11
C ALA A 203 12.50 -10.82 5.11
N PHE A 204 12.66 -9.92 6.08
CA PHE A 204 13.88 -9.11 6.22
C PHE A 204 15.08 -9.99 6.56
N GLN A 205 16.18 -9.83 5.80
CA GLN A 205 17.45 -10.50 6.04
C GLN A 205 18.57 -9.45 5.99
N ASP A 206 19.56 -9.62 6.87
CA ASP A 206 20.78 -8.82 6.86
C ASP A 206 21.82 -9.53 6.00
N VAL A 207 22.23 -8.90 4.89
CA VAL A 207 23.23 -9.45 3.97
C VAL A 207 24.58 -8.84 4.31
N ALA A 208 25.58 -9.69 4.54
CA ALA A 208 26.93 -9.25 4.90
C ALA A 208 27.50 -8.31 3.82
N GLY A 209 27.92 -7.11 4.25
CA GLY A 209 28.50 -6.07 3.39
C GLY A 209 27.49 -5.18 2.66
N TYR A 210 26.18 -5.39 2.79
CA TYR A 210 25.16 -4.47 2.28
C TYR A 210 24.65 -3.60 3.43
N GLU A 211 24.83 -2.28 3.36
CA GLU A 211 24.46 -1.35 4.45
C GLU A 211 22.94 -1.16 4.60
N ASN A 212 22.16 -1.46 3.54
CA ASN A 212 20.71 -1.32 3.53
C ASN A 212 20.01 -2.64 3.87
N GLN A 213 18.68 -2.61 3.95
CA GLN A 213 17.90 -3.78 4.35
C GLN A 213 17.48 -4.61 3.12
N ALA A 214 17.94 -5.86 3.07
CA ALA A 214 17.48 -6.82 2.07
C ALA A 214 16.21 -7.55 2.52
N VAL A 215 15.38 -7.95 1.55
CA VAL A 215 14.16 -8.74 1.76
C VAL A 215 14.18 -9.96 0.84
N ILE A 216 14.03 -11.15 1.41
CA ILE A 216 13.87 -12.36 0.62
C ILE A 216 12.39 -12.58 0.30
N ILE A 217 12.05 -12.72 -0.99
CA ILE A 217 10.68 -12.99 -1.43
C ILE A 217 10.68 -14.17 -2.41
N GLN A 218 9.67 -15.03 -2.31
CA GLN A 218 9.44 -16.08 -3.31
C GLN A 218 9.10 -15.45 -4.66
N THR A 219 9.65 -15.98 -5.75
CA THR A 219 9.45 -15.40 -7.08
C THR A 219 7.97 -15.28 -7.46
N ARG A 220 7.16 -16.29 -7.14
CA ARG A 220 5.69 -16.27 -7.37
C ARG A 220 4.99 -15.15 -6.60
N ALA A 221 5.40 -14.92 -5.36
CA ALA A 221 4.86 -13.85 -4.52
C ALA A 221 5.25 -12.48 -5.09
N LEU A 222 6.48 -12.32 -5.60
CA LEU A 222 6.90 -11.09 -6.27
C LEU A 222 6.05 -10.78 -7.51
N CYS A 223 5.79 -11.77 -8.37
CA CYS A 223 4.91 -11.60 -9.52
C CYS A 223 3.49 -11.20 -9.09
N THR A 224 2.99 -11.79 -8.01
CA THR A 224 1.66 -11.45 -7.46
C THR A 224 1.63 -10.01 -6.93
N VAL A 225 2.68 -9.55 -6.25
CA VAL A 225 2.81 -8.16 -5.77
C VAL A 225 2.92 -7.20 -6.95
N GLN A 226 3.70 -7.54 -7.98
CA GLN A 226 3.85 -6.72 -9.18
C GLN A 226 2.51 -6.57 -9.92
N TRP A 227 1.80 -7.68 -10.16
CA TRP A 227 0.46 -7.67 -10.73
C TRP A 227 -0.49 -6.83 -9.89
N PHE A 228 -0.49 -7.00 -8.58
CA PHE A 228 -1.37 -6.25 -7.68
C PHE A 228 -1.11 -4.75 -7.74
N LEU A 229 0.16 -4.33 -7.66
CA LEU A 229 0.51 -2.90 -7.69
C LEU A 229 0.13 -2.26 -9.04
N MET A 230 0.36 -2.96 -10.16
CA MET A 230 0.07 -2.41 -11.49
C MET A 230 -1.42 -2.43 -11.84
N CYS A 231 -2.18 -3.42 -11.35
CA CYS A 231 -3.58 -3.59 -11.73
C CYS A 231 -4.57 -3.03 -10.70
N HIS A 232 -4.26 -3.06 -9.41
CA HIS A 232 -5.19 -2.70 -8.34
C HIS A 232 -4.87 -1.39 -7.63
N THR A 233 -3.71 -0.78 -7.90
CA THR A 233 -3.31 0.48 -7.28
C THR A 233 -2.85 1.48 -8.33
N LEU A 234 -3.09 2.77 -8.07
CA LEU A 234 -2.48 3.85 -8.82
C LEU A 234 -0.99 3.91 -8.50
N CYS A 235 -0.18 3.74 -9.53
CA CYS A 235 1.27 3.88 -9.50
C CYS A 235 1.68 5.32 -9.81
N PHE A 236 2.61 5.90 -9.05
CA PHE A 236 2.99 7.31 -9.21
C PHE A 236 4.13 7.53 -10.21
N GLY A 237 4.86 6.49 -10.61
CA GLY A 237 5.88 6.58 -11.65
C GLY A 237 7.19 7.26 -11.19
N LEU A 238 7.44 7.31 -9.89
CA LEU A 238 8.64 7.97 -9.36
C LEU A 238 9.88 7.08 -9.54
N PRO A 239 10.98 7.61 -10.11
CA PRO A 239 12.21 6.85 -10.25
C PRO A 239 12.91 6.66 -8.91
N GLU A 240 13.67 5.58 -8.81
CA GLU A 240 14.49 5.28 -7.64
C GLU A 240 15.67 6.27 -7.53
N SER A 241 16.03 6.66 -6.29
CA SER A 241 17.08 7.66 -6.09
C SER A 241 18.46 7.17 -6.59
N PRO A 242 19.23 7.98 -7.33
CA PRO A 242 20.48 7.53 -7.95
C PRO A 242 21.56 7.15 -6.93
N MET A 243 21.50 7.70 -5.71
CA MET A 243 22.41 7.33 -4.62
C MET A 243 22.19 5.88 -4.17
N ARG A 244 20.94 5.40 -4.12
CA ARG A 244 20.61 4.03 -3.70
C ARG A 244 20.90 3.03 -4.79
N VAL A 245 20.63 3.39 -6.05
CA VAL A 245 21.07 2.60 -7.20
C VAL A 245 22.60 2.46 -7.19
N ARG A 246 23.34 3.52 -6.88
CA ARG A 246 24.80 3.46 -6.74
C ARG A 246 25.25 2.63 -5.55
N ALA A 247 24.58 2.72 -4.40
CA ALA A 247 24.90 1.94 -3.21
C ALA A 247 24.83 0.44 -3.49
N MET A 248 23.81 -0.01 -4.23
CA MET A 248 23.67 -1.39 -4.68
C MET A 248 24.82 -1.85 -5.59
N LEU A 249 25.35 -0.95 -6.44
CA LEU A 249 26.49 -1.27 -7.31
C LEU A 249 27.80 -1.34 -6.54
N THR A 250 28.01 -0.42 -5.59
CA THR A 250 29.24 -0.38 -4.80
C THR A 250 29.33 -1.53 -3.81
N SER A 251 28.20 -2.15 -3.45
CA SER A 251 28.19 -3.41 -2.71
C SER A 251 28.67 -4.60 -3.54
N ASP A 252 28.73 -4.58 -4.87
CA ASP A 252 29.27 -5.69 -5.68
C ASP A 252 30.83 -5.71 -5.69
N GLY A 253 31.44 -5.62 -4.51
CA GLY A 253 32.88 -5.39 -4.28
C GLY A 253 33.82 -5.98 -5.33
N GLY A 254 34.43 -5.12 -6.15
CA GLY A 254 35.40 -5.56 -7.15
C GLY A 254 35.87 -4.51 -8.15
N GLY A 255 36.73 -3.60 -7.70
CA GLY A 255 37.70 -2.97 -8.59
C GLY A 255 37.43 -1.53 -8.98
N ARG A 256 38.39 -0.69 -8.59
CA ARG A 256 38.72 0.60 -9.22
C ARG A 256 39.20 0.33 -10.66
N GLY A 257 38.31 -0.19 -11.51
CA GLY A 257 38.49 -0.29 -12.95
C GLY A 257 38.41 1.11 -13.53
N LYS A 258 39.41 1.47 -14.35
CA LYS A 258 39.56 2.77 -15.01
C LYS A 258 38.22 3.42 -15.34
N ARG A 259 38.01 4.64 -14.82
CA ARG A 259 37.07 5.62 -15.37
C ARG A 259 37.30 5.70 -16.88
N SER A 260 36.46 5.05 -17.68
CA SER A 260 36.16 5.58 -18.99
C SER A 260 35.17 6.72 -18.74
N ASN A 261 35.61 7.94 -19.05
CA ASN A 261 34.72 9.08 -19.18
C ASN A 261 33.81 8.82 -20.38
N LEU A 262 32.80 7.97 -20.22
CA LEU A 262 31.63 8.00 -21.08
C LEU A 262 30.56 8.73 -20.28
N ALA A 263 30.47 10.03 -20.54
CA ALA A 263 29.31 10.83 -20.16
C ALA A 263 28.11 10.29 -20.94
N THR A 264 27.54 9.17 -20.47
CA THR A 264 26.21 8.75 -20.90
C THR A 264 25.23 9.61 -20.13
N THR A 265 24.95 10.79 -20.69
CA THR A 265 23.73 11.52 -20.41
C THR A 265 22.59 10.53 -20.56
N ILE A 266 21.96 10.17 -19.43
CA ILE A 266 20.71 9.42 -19.44
C ILE A 266 19.68 10.37 -20.05
N LYS A 267 19.49 10.28 -21.37
CA LYS A 267 18.24 10.69 -21.98
C LYS A 267 17.23 9.63 -21.53
N VAL A 268 16.37 10.02 -20.59
CA VAL A 268 15.10 9.34 -20.36
C VAL A 268 14.41 9.34 -21.72
N ALA A 269 14.39 8.17 -22.37
CA ALA A 269 13.73 8.00 -23.64
C ALA A 269 12.23 8.07 -23.36
N THR A 270 11.66 9.25 -23.60
CA THR A 270 10.22 9.41 -23.76
C THR A 270 9.82 8.69 -25.04
N HIS A 271 9.48 7.41 -24.95
CA HIS A 271 8.93 6.67 -26.09
C HIS A 271 7.45 7.00 -26.24
N ARG A 272 7.15 8.11 -26.91
CA ARG A 272 5.94 8.19 -27.73
C ARG A 272 6.18 7.41 -29.03
N ALA A 273 5.25 6.51 -29.32
CA ALA A 273 5.08 5.73 -30.55
C ALA A 273 6.10 4.60 -30.79
N PHE A 274 5.62 3.35 -30.75
CA PHE A 274 5.38 2.61 -31.98
C PHE A 274 4.48 1.38 -31.73
N ALA A 275 3.25 1.46 -32.20
CA ALA A 275 2.52 0.28 -32.65
C ALA A 275 3.10 -0.11 -34.01
N ALA A 276 3.78 -1.25 -34.09
CA ALA A 276 3.89 -2.13 -35.26
C ALA A 276 4.99 -3.16 -34.97
N GLY A 277 4.70 -4.43 -35.21
CA GLY A 277 5.64 -5.52 -34.99
C GLY A 277 6.91 -5.36 -35.85
N GLN A 278 8.06 -5.49 -35.19
CA GLN A 278 9.26 -5.99 -35.84
C GLN A 278 10.20 -6.61 -34.80
N ALA A 279 10.44 -7.91 -34.96
CA ALA A 279 11.43 -8.65 -34.20
C ALA A 279 12.82 -8.08 -34.48
N ILE A 280 13.51 -7.58 -33.45
CA ILE A 280 14.93 -7.26 -33.52
C ILE A 280 15.69 -8.44 -32.90
N ALA A 281 16.23 -9.28 -33.77
CA ALA A 281 17.14 -10.35 -33.42
C ALA A 281 18.48 -9.77 -32.92
N PHE A 282 18.86 -10.05 -31.68
CA PHE A 282 20.22 -9.81 -31.20
C PHE A 282 20.99 -11.13 -31.14
N LYS A 283 22.06 -11.20 -31.94
CA LYS A 283 23.00 -12.33 -32.02
C LYS A 283 23.69 -12.51 -30.67
N SER A 284 23.30 -13.52 -29.91
CA SER A 284 24.03 -13.97 -28.72
C SER A 284 25.21 -14.86 -29.14
N LYS A 285 26.44 -14.41 -28.85
CA LYS A 285 27.61 -15.30 -28.83
C LYS A 285 27.51 -16.14 -27.56
N GLY A 286 27.37 -17.45 -27.75
CA GLY A 286 27.17 -18.40 -26.68
C GLY A 286 28.29 -18.38 -25.63
N SER A 287 27.88 -18.45 -24.36
CA SER A 287 28.67 -19.02 -23.29
C SER A 287 27.75 -19.94 -22.51
N SER A 288 27.93 -21.23 -22.76
CA SER A 288 27.32 -22.31 -22.00
C SER A 288 27.79 -22.22 -20.56
N TYR A 289 26.87 -22.09 -19.61
CA TYR A 289 27.12 -22.45 -18.22
C TYR A 289 26.16 -23.57 -17.88
N GLY A 290 26.73 -24.78 -17.82
CA GLY A 290 26.05 -25.99 -17.41
C GLY A 290 25.52 -25.88 -15.99
N VAL A 291 24.34 -26.45 -15.80
CA VAL A 291 23.70 -26.67 -14.51
C VAL A 291 24.37 -27.87 -13.86
N GLU A 292 25.08 -27.67 -12.75
CA GLU A 292 25.35 -28.75 -11.80
C GLU A 292 24.52 -28.51 -10.53
N ASP A 293 23.59 -29.42 -10.32
CA ASP A 293 22.85 -29.66 -9.08
C ASP A 293 23.83 -30.17 -8.00
N ARG A 294 23.92 -29.50 -6.86
CA ARG A 294 24.42 -30.13 -5.63
C ARG A 294 23.60 -29.72 -4.41
N SER A 295 22.88 -30.71 -3.92
CA SER A 295 22.31 -30.82 -2.58
C SER A 295 23.34 -30.45 -1.51
N ILE A 296 22.97 -29.56 -0.60
CA ILE A 296 23.81 -29.10 0.51
C ILE A 296 23.66 -30.07 1.68
N GLN A 297 24.75 -30.76 2.04
CA GLN A 297 24.98 -31.32 3.37
C GLN A 297 26.22 -30.60 3.94
N PRO A 298 26.30 -30.31 5.25
CA PRO A 298 27.22 -29.29 5.76
C PRO A 298 28.61 -29.90 5.98
N THR A 299 29.64 -29.21 5.50
CA THR A 299 31.00 -29.44 5.99
C THR A 299 31.68 -28.08 6.09
N GLU A 300 32.02 -27.70 7.31
CA GLU A 300 32.81 -26.53 7.64
C GLU A 300 34.22 -26.66 7.07
N SER A 301 34.66 -25.67 6.30
CA SER A 301 36.02 -25.08 6.37
C SER A 301 36.22 -24.02 5.29
N ASP A 302 36.61 -22.83 5.77
CA ASP A 302 37.36 -21.75 5.10
C ASP A 302 37.02 -21.28 3.67
N SER A 303 36.37 -20.11 3.58
CA SER A 303 36.76 -18.98 2.70
C SER A 303 35.78 -17.80 2.84
N GLY A 304 36.00 -16.94 3.84
CA GLY A 304 35.10 -15.81 4.18
C GLY A 304 34.96 -14.67 3.15
N GLY A 305 35.65 -14.74 2.01
CA GLY A 305 35.57 -13.73 0.93
C GLY A 305 34.64 -14.10 -0.24
N THR A 306 34.47 -15.39 -0.52
CA THR A 306 33.82 -15.86 -1.76
C THR A 306 32.29 -15.92 -1.64
N SER A 307 31.79 -16.24 -0.44
CA SER A 307 30.35 -16.32 -0.15
C SER A 307 29.68 -14.93 -0.10
N THR A 308 30.34 -13.95 0.50
CA THR A 308 29.86 -12.56 0.62
C THR A 308 29.72 -11.90 -0.74
N THR A 309 30.71 -12.06 -1.62
CA THR A 309 30.70 -11.52 -2.98
C THR A 309 29.62 -12.18 -3.85
N ARG A 310 29.31 -13.46 -3.63
CA ARG A 310 28.24 -14.17 -4.35
C ARG A 310 26.85 -13.73 -3.88
N ALA A 311 26.65 -13.57 -2.58
CA ALA A 311 25.41 -13.06 -2.02
C ALA A 311 25.08 -11.64 -2.51
N MET A 312 26.11 -10.81 -2.73
CA MET A 312 25.98 -9.45 -3.29
C MET A 312 25.58 -9.41 -4.76
N ARG A 313 26.03 -10.39 -5.55
CA ARG A 313 25.69 -10.52 -6.98
C ARG A 313 24.26 -10.97 -7.23
N ASP A 314 23.60 -11.55 -6.23
CA ASP A 314 22.22 -12.03 -6.34
C ASP A 314 21.19 -11.00 -5.82
N LEU A 315 21.62 -9.80 -5.42
CA LEU A 315 20.68 -8.72 -5.06
C LEU A 315 20.00 -8.16 -6.30
N CYS A 316 18.69 -8.03 -6.21
CA CYS A 316 17.86 -7.35 -7.19
C CYS A 316 17.23 -6.09 -6.56
N MET A 317 16.91 -5.08 -7.37
CA MET A 317 16.23 -3.86 -6.93
C MET A 317 14.95 -3.67 -7.72
N VAL A 318 13.88 -3.34 -7.02
CA VAL A 318 12.61 -2.99 -7.64
C VAL A 318 12.56 -1.50 -7.89
N ALA A 319 12.34 -1.11 -9.14
CA ALA A 319 12.16 0.28 -9.53
C ALA A 319 10.95 0.42 -10.45
N GLN A 320 10.41 1.63 -10.51
CA GLN A 320 9.28 1.95 -11.37
C GLN A 320 9.71 3.00 -12.40
N ASP A 321 9.23 2.84 -13.63
CA ASP A 321 9.46 3.80 -14.70
C ASP A 321 8.43 4.95 -14.65
N GLY A 322 8.64 6.00 -15.44
CA GLY A 322 7.75 7.16 -15.54
C GLY A 322 6.30 6.80 -15.94
N ASP A 323 6.13 5.69 -16.66
CA ASP A 323 4.82 5.16 -17.06
C ASP A 323 4.14 4.33 -15.94
N GLY A 324 4.75 4.20 -14.76
CA GLY A 324 4.20 3.43 -13.65
C GLY A 324 4.44 1.93 -13.73
N ILE A 325 5.20 1.45 -14.73
CA ILE A 325 5.55 0.03 -14.87
C ILE A 325 6.66 -0.33 -13.89
N ILE A 326 6.48 -1.45 -13.19
CA ILE A 326 7.45 -1.95 -12.21
C ILE A 326 8.42 -2.93 -12.88
N HIS A 327 9.71 -2.64 -12.74
CA HIS A 327 10.82 -3.43 -13.27
C HIS A 327 11.71 -3.97 -12.15
N LEU A 328 12.32 -5.12 -12.38
CA LEU A 328 13.32 -5.72 -11.51
C LEU A 328 14.70 -5.61 -12.16
N TYR A 329 15.63 -4.95 -11.47
CA TYR A 329 17.01 -4.78 -11.93
C TYR A 329 17.95 -5.64 -11.10
N ASP A 330 18.85 -6.36 -11.76
CA ASP A 330 19.95 -7.05 -11.12
C ASP A 330 21.03 -6.06 -10.64
N ALA A 331 21.97 -6.51 -9.80
CA ALA A 331 23.11 -5.73 -9.34
C ALA A 331 23.95 -5.12 -10.49
N ARG A 332 23.85 -5.70 -11.71
CA ARG A 332 24.51 -5.20 -12.92
C ARG A 332 23.69 -4.16 -13.71
N LYS A 333 22.56 -3.68 -13.18
CA LYS A 333 21.55 -2.83 -13.87
C LYS A 333 20.91 -3.47 -15.09
N LEU A 334 21.01 -4.78 -15.24
CA LEU A 334 20.29 -5.49 -16.29
C LEU A 334 18.89 -5.77 -15.78
N GLU A 335 17.90 -5.49 -16.62
CA GLU A 335 16.53 -5.89 -16.34
C GLU A 335 16.44 -7.42 -16.35
N VAL A 336 15.78 -7.97 -15.33
CA VAL A 336 15.56 -9.41 -15.22
C VAL A 336 14.49 -9.82 -16.22
N ASN A 337 14.90 -10.52 -17.27
CA ASN A 337 14.01 -11.01 -18.33
C ASN A 337 12.92 -11.96 -17.79
N ALA A 338 11.76 -11.99 -18.47
CA ALA A 338 10.65 -12.89 -18.13
C ALA A 338 11.04 -14.37 -18.09
N MET A 339 11.94 -14.82 -18.96
CA MET A 339 12.45 -16.21 -18.94
C MET A 339 13.16 -16.54 -17.61
N ALA A 340 13.89 -15.59 -17.03
CA ALA A 340 14.55 -15.80 -15.74
C ALA A 340 13.51 -15.93 -14.61
N PHE A 341 12.37 -15.24 -14.71
CA PHE A 341 11.24 -15.42 -13.80
C PHE A 341 10.62 -16.82 -13.95
N GLU A 342 10.35 -17.28 -15.17
CA GLU A 342 9.72 -18.59 -15.41
C GLU A 342 10.55 -19.75 -14.84
N VAL A 343 11.86 -19.76 -15.11
CA VAL A 343 12.77 -20.78 -14.57
C VAL A 343 12.79 -20.73 -13.04
N LYS A 344 12.80 -19.53 -12.46
CA LYS A 344 12.77 -19.33 -11.01
C LYS A 344 11.43 -19.69 -10.36
N ILE A 345 10.32 -19.57 -11.08
CA ILE A 345 8.98 -19.99 -10.65
C ILE A 345 8.89 -21.51 -10.66
N LEU A 346 9.37 -22.17 -11.72
CA LEU A 346 9.37 -23.63 -11.86
C LEU A 346 10.22 -24.31 -10.78
N SER A 347 11.34 -23.69 -10.41
CA SER A 347 12.25 -24.15 -9.36
C SER A 347 11.85 -23.71 -7.94
N ASP A 348 10.73 -23.00 -7.77
CA ASP A 348 10.27 -22.41 -6.50
C ASP A 348 11.35 -21.61 -5.74
N SER A 349 12.16 -20.88 -6.49
CA SER A 349 13.29 -20.12 -5.96
C SER A 349 12.88 -18.74 -5.43
N ARG A 350 13.81 -18.11 -4.69
CA ARG A 350 13.61 -16.81 -4.04
C ARG A 350 14.51 -15.75 -4.67
N PHE A 351 14.06 -14.50 -4.59
CA PHE A 351 14.84 -13.30 -4.90
C PHE A 351 15.20 -12.56 -3.63
N THR A 352 16.40 -12.01 -3.59
CA THR A 352 16.87 -11.12 -2.52
C THR A 352 16.77 -9.69 -3.03
N ILE A 353 15.86 -8.91 -2.45
CA ILE A 353 15.56 -7.55 -2.90
C ILE A 353 16.26 -6.54 -2.00
N ALA A 354 17.02 -5.64 -2.63
CA ALA A 354 17.81 -4.57 -2.05
C ALA A 354 17.00 -3.43 -1.45
#